data_AF-A0A944VPX5-F1
#
_entry.id   AF-A0A944VPX5-F1
#
_cell.length_a   1.000
_cell.length_b   1.000
_cell.length_c   1.000
_cell.angle_alpha   90.00
_cell.angle_beta   90.00
_cell.angle_gamma   90.00
#
_symmetry.space_group_name_H-M   'P 1'
#
loop_
_entity.id
_entity.type
_entity.pdbx_description
1 polymer ?
#
loop_
_entity_poly.entity_id
_entity_poly.type
_entity_poly.pdbx_seq_one_letter_code
_entity_poly.pdbx_strand_id
1 'polypeptide(L)'
;LSTHIYVGCSFVFLSIFYFLITKGMQATLFSKTLGTISFWGYLFLLPWSGFKYFYGTTLPDWIENVSIYLSLSLIIPLLALIVNYSKTIATKENKEPVFSVLISFAFVVFGLTNVLQIISSISNVTPIVSLTNFEYSVRYGYMYSLILILIPFVYHLVPKIYGREFIYGRLETFNAYLLGTSVVATLSLNTLIGINSGFSWNAGANAGNPTIYGEGFLITWSLISTPYTFILFLSLLFLLSTFLFTLSTLKAIIGGSVTESETVSEISGDNDE
;
A
#
# COMPACT_ATOMS: atom_id res chain seq x y z
N LEU A 1 -9.46 6.95 15.21
CA LEU A 1 -8.23 7.41 14.51
C LEU A 1 -7.83 6.53 13.31
N SER A 2 -8.23 5.25 13.24
CA SER A 2 -7.78 4.28 12.21
C SER A 2 -8.38 4.49 10.79
N THR A 3 -9.62 4.98 10.70
CA THR A 3 -10.34 5.17 9.42
C THR A 3 -9.69 6.16 8.45
N HIS A 4 -9.00 7.20 8.95
CA HIS A 4 -8.31 8.17 8.10
C HIS A 4 -7.17 7.56 7.28
N ILE A 5 -6.50 6.53 7.80
CA ILE A 5 -5.38 5.88 7.10
C ILE A 5 -5.93 4.96 6.00
N TYR A 6 -6.94 4.16 6.31
CA TYR A 6 -7.57 3.27 5.31
C TYR A 6 -8.17 4.04 4.15
N VAL A 7 -8.92 5.10 4.46
CA VAL A 7 -9.62 5.90 3.44
C VAL A 7 -8.63 6.86 2.78
N GLY A 8 -8.02 7.76 3.56
CA GLY A 8 -7.19 8.85 3.04
C GLY A 8 -5.99 8.35 2.22
N CYS A 9 -5.19 7.44 2.76
CA CYS A 9 -4.00 6.96 2.04
C CYS A 9 -4.38 6.20 0.77
N SER A 10 -5.46 5.41 0.80
CA SER A 10 -5.91 4.65 -0.37
C SER A 10 -6.44 5.56 -1.48
N PHE A 11 -7.19 6.62 -1.16
CA PHE A 11 -7.67 7.56 -2.18
C PHE A 11 -6.54 8.34 -2.82
N VAL A 12 -5.62 8.87 -2.02
CA VAL A 12 -4.46 9.58 -2.55
C VAL A 12 -3.61 8.64 -3.40
N PHE A 13 -3.41 7.39 -2.95
CA PHE A 13 -2.74 6.35 -3.74
C PHE A 13 -3.43 6.13 -5.08
N LEU A 14 -4.75 5.89 -5.09
CA LEU A 14 -5.51 5.63 -6.31
C LEU A 14 -5.43 6.81 -7.29
N SER A 15 -5.55 8.05 -6.79
CA SER A 15 -5.46 9.25 -7.61
C SER A 15 -4.10 9.37 -8.29
N ILE A 16 -3.01 9.25 -7.53
CA ILE A 16 -1.64 9.30 -8.06
C ILE A 16 -1.40 8.14 -9.01
N PHE A 17 -1.86 6.94 -8.65
CA PHE A 17 -1.72 5.74 -9.45
C PHE A 17 -2.38 5.89 -10.83
N TYR A 18 -3.66 6.28 -10.89
CA TYR A 18 -4.37 6.49 -12.15
C TYR A 18 -3.71 7.58 -13.01
N PHE A 19 -3.15 8.63 -12.40
CA PHE A 19 -2.38 9.64 -13.12
C PHE A 19 -1.09 9.07 -13.71
N LEU A 20 -0.31 8.31 -12.94
CA LEU A 20 0.97 7.78 -13.39
C LEU A 20 0.83 6.68 -14.44
N ILE A 21 -0.20 5.83 -14.36
CA ILE A 21 -0.40 4.79 -15.37
C ILE A 21 -0.77 5.39 -16.73
N THR A 22 -1.53 6.50 -16.77
CA THR A 22 -1.93 7.12 -18.04
C THR A 22 -0.88 8.12 -18.53
N LYS A 23 -0.56 9.14 -17.73
CA LYS A 23 0.35 10.22 -18.15
C LYS A 23 1.83 9.87 -17.96
N GLY A 24 2.16 9.15 -16.89
CA GLY A 24 3.55 8.76 -16.60
C GLY A 24 4.07 7.66 -17.52
N MET A 25 3.28 6.61 -17.74
CA MET A 25 3.64 5.48 -18.61
C MET A 25 3.17 5.64 -20.06
N GLN A 26 2.44 6.72 -20.37
CA GLN A 26 1.81 6.95 -21.68
C GLN A 26 0.98 5.73 -22.13
N ALA A 27 0.27 5.11 -21.17
CA ALA A 27 -0.59 3.98 -21.45
C ALA A 27 -2.04 4.44 -21.63
N THR A 28 -2.80 3.69 -22.44
CA THR A 28 -4.23 3.95 -22.61
C THR A 28 -5.01 3.27 -21.50
N LEU A 29 -5.85 4.04 -20.79
CA LEU A 29 -6.68 3.48 -19.72
C LEU A 29 -7.64 2.45 -20.32
N PHE A 30 -7.58 1.20 -19.82
CA PHE A 30 -8.40 0.13 -20.37
C PHE A 30 -9.91 0.40 -20.24
N SER A 31 -10.39 0.77 -19.05
CA SER A 31 -11.82 1.04 -18.86
C SER A 31 -12.11 2.07 -17.78
N LYS A 32 -12.90 3.08 -18.17
CA LYS A 32 -13.45 4.11 -17.26
C LYS A 32 -14.49 3.53 -16.29
N THR A 33 -15.29 2.56 -16.72
CA THR A 33 -16.34 1.95 -15.88
C THR A 33 -15.73 1.12 -14.75
N LEU A 34 -14.71 0.31 -15.05
CA LEU A 34 -13.94 -0.43 -14.05
C LEU A 34 -13.22 0.51 -13.06
N GLY A 35 -12.70 1.64 -13.54
CA GLY A 35 -12.14 2.68 -12.68
C GLY A 35 -13.19 3.28 -11.73
N THR A 36 -14.41 3.53 -12.24
CA THR A 36 -15.53 4.06 -11.46
C THR A 36 -16.00 3.07 -10.39
N ILE A 37 -16.11 1.78 -10.72
CA ILE A 37 -16.44 0.71 -9.76
C ILE A 37 -15.38 0.61 -8.67
N SER A 38 -14.10 0.67 -9.04
CA SER A 38 -12.99 0.63 -8.09
C SER A 38 -13.06 1.82 -7.13
N PHE A 39 -13.23 3.03 -7.68
CA PHE A 39 -13.32 4.26 -6.90
C PHE A 39 -14.48 4.26 -5.90
N TRP A 40 -15.72 4.06 -6.37
CA TRP A 40 -16.89 4.08 -5.50
C TRP A 40 -16.93 2.89 -4.54
N GLY A 41 -16.47 1.72 -4.99
CA GLY A 41 -16.38 0.53 -4.15
C GLY A 41 -15.44 0.77 -2.98
N TYR A 42 -14.22 1.26 -3.22
CA TYR A 42 -13.32 1.60 -2.12
C TYR A 42 -13.85 2.74 -1.24
N LEU A 43 -14.50 3.75 -1.83
CA LEU A 43 -15.00 4.93 -1.10
C LEU A 43 -16.08 4.54 -0.10
N PHE A 44 -16.98 3.67 -0.52
CA PHE A 44 -18.06 3.20 0.33
C PHE A 44 -17.59 2.16 1.34
N LEU A 45 -16.75 1.20 0.95
CA LEU A 45 -16.44 0.02 1.77
C LEU A 45 -15.32 0.24 2.79
N LEU A 46 -14.24 0.95 2.45
CA LEU A 46 -13.08 1.11 3.34
C LEU A 46 -13.38 1.77 4.70
N PRO A 47 -14.25 2.80 4.80
CA PRO A 47 -14.58 3.42 6.10
C PRO A 47 -15.11 2.43 7.15
N TRP A 48 -15.81 1.38 6.70
CA TRP A 48 -16.39 0.37 7.59
C TRP A 48 -15.41 -0.69 8.04
N SER A 49 -14.28 -0.82 7.35
CA SER A 49 -13.43 -2.00 7.46
C SER A 49 -12.57 -2.07 8.74
N GLY A 50 -12.58 -1.01 9.55
CA GLY A 50 -11.83 -0.95 10.80
C GLY A 50 -12.51 -1.59 12.01
N PHE A 51 -13.85 -1.66 12.03
CA PHE A 51 -14.57 -2.07 13.26
C PHE A 51 -14.41 -3.56 13.60
N LYS A 52 -14.21 -4.43 12.60
CA LYS A 52 -13.99 -5.87 12.80
C LYS A 52 -12.78 -6.21 13.69
N TYR A 53 -11.80 -5.30 13.82
CA TYR A 53 -10.62 -5.53 14.66
C TYR A 53 -10.91 -5.41 16.15
N PHE A 54 -12.07 -4.87 16.50
CA PHE A 54 -12.53 -4.80 17.88
C PHE A 54 -13.44 -5.97 18.24
N TYR A 55 -13.27 -7.10 17.54
CA TYR A 55 -14.04 -8.31 17.80
C TYR A 55 -13.95 -8.73 19.27
N GLY A 56 -15.11 -8.96 19.89
CA GLY A 56 -15.20 -9.39 21.29
C GLY A 56 -14.93 -8.28 22.30
N THR A 57 -15.04 -7.01 21.89
CA THR A 57 -14.97 -5.85 22.80
C THR A 57 -16.36 -5.41 23.26
N THR A 58 -16.48 -4.21 23.83
CA THR A 58 -17.76 -3.61 24.23
C THR A 58 -18.55 -3.03 23.05
N LEU A 59 -18.06 -3.17 21.81
CA LEU A 59 -18.77 -2.71 20.62
C LEU A 59 -20.01 -3.57 20.36
N PRO A 60 -21.13 -2.98 19.87
CA PRO A 60 -22.29 -3.77 19.49
C PRO A 60 -21.97 -4.77 18.37
N ASP A 61 -22.36 -6.03 18.56
CA ASP A 61 -22.12 -7.14 17.61
C ASP A 61 -22.56 -6.84 16.17
N TRP A 62 -23.62 -6.04 15.99
CA TRP A 62 -24.10 -5.68 14.66
C TRP A 62 -23.08 -4.80 13.90
N ILE A 63 -22.32 -3.95 14.58
CA ILE A 63 -21.28 -3.10 13.95
C ILE A 63 -20.13 -3.99 13.45
N GLU A 64 -19.72 -4.95 14.27
CA GLU A 64 -18.67 -5.90 13.93
C GLU A 64 -19.07 -6.73 12.71
N ASN A 65 -20.28 -7.31 12.72
CA ASN A 65 -20.79 -8.12 11.62
C ASN A 65 -20.89 -7.32 10.32
N VAL A 66 -21.41 -6.09 10.36
CA VAL A 66 -21.46 -5.20 9.18
C VAL A 66 -20.05 -4.95 8.64
N SER A 67 -19.08 -4.68 9.52
CA SER A 67 -17.69 -4.47 9.13
C SER A 67 -17.07 -5.69 8.45
N ILE A 68 -17.34 -6.89 8.96
CA ILE A 68 -16.89 -8.17 8.40
C ILE A 68 -17.43 -8.34 6.98
N TYR A 69 -18.74 -8.20 6.77
CA TYR A 69 -19.36 -8.38 5.45
C TYR A 69 -18.92 -7.33 4.42
N LEU A 70 -18.85 -6.06 4.81
CA LEU A 70 -18.40 -4.99 3.92
C LEU A 70 -16.91 -5.13 3.56
N SER A 71 -16.09 -5.61 4.50
CA SER A 71 -14.68 -5.87 4.22
C SER A 71 -14.47 -7.07 3.28
N LEU A 72 -15.30 -8.12 3.37
CA LEU A 72 -15.29 -9.21 2.38
C LEU A 72 -15.67 -8.70 0.98
N SER A 73 -16.59 -7.74 0.92
CA SER A 73 -17.05 -7.14 -0.34
C SER A 73 -15.96 -6.32 -1.06
N LEU A 74 -14.85 -5.98 -0.39
CA LEU A 74 -13.68 -5.32 -1.00
C LEU A 74 -13.03 -6.14 -2.13
N ILE A 75 -13.35 -7.43 -2.24
CA ILE A 75 -12.90 -8.26 -3.35
C ILE A 75 -13.37 -7.71 -4.71
N ILE A 76 -14.56 -7.10 -4.77
CA ILE A 76 -15.13 -6.57 -6.01
C ILE A 76 -14.31 -5.38 -6.55
N PRO A 77 -14.10 -4.27 -5.79
CA PRO A 77 -13.27 -3.17 -6.27
C PRO A 77 -11.80 -3.58 -6.47
N LEU A 78 -11.28 -4.53 -5.70
CA LEU A 78 -9.92 -5.05 -5.90
C LEU A 78 -9.75 -5.75 -7.24
N LEU A 79 -10.67 -6.65 -7.60
CA LEU A 79 -10.62 -7.33 -8.89
C LEU A 79 -10.81 -6.34 -10.06
N ALA A 80 -11.71 -5.38 -9.91
CA ALA A 80 -11.89 -4.31 -10.89
C ALA A 80 -10.59 -3.52 -11.12
N LEU A 81 -9.88 -3.17 -10.04
CA LEU A 81 -8.58 -2.49 -10.08
C LEU A 81 -7.51 -3.35 -10.76
N ILE A 82 -7.41 -4.65 -10.42
CA ILE A 82 -6.43 -5.58 -11.02
C ILE A 82 -6.64 -5.75 -12.52
N VAL A 83 -7.88 -5.95 -12.96
CA VAL A 83 -8.19 -6.09 -14.39
C VAL A 83 -7.89 -4.78 -15.13
N ASN A 84 -8.23 -3.63 -14.54
CA ASN A 84 -7.98 -2.34 -15.18
C ASN A 84 -6.48 -2.06 -15.32
N TYR A 85 -5.70 -2.33 -14.26
CA TYR A 85 -4.24 -2.13 -14.28
C TYR A 85 -3.53 -3.07 -15.26
N SER A 86 -3.81 -4.38 -15.17
CA SER A 86 -3.14 -5.39 -16.00
C SER A 86 -3.31 -5.12 -17.50
N LYS A 87 -4.54 -4.75 -17.92
CA LYS A 87 -4.81 -4.40 -19.32
C LYS A 87 -4.24 -3.04 -19.73
N THR A 88 -4.20 -2.07 -18.81
CA THR A 88 -3.60 -0.76 -19.08
C THR A 88 -2.10 -0.88 -19.32
N ILE A 89 -1.35 -1.61 -18.47
CA ILE A 89 0.11 -1.79 -18.64
C ILE A 89 0.46 -2.45 -19.97
N ALA A 90 -0.39 -3.36 -20.47
CA ALA A 90 -0.15 -4.02 -21.75
C ALA A 90 -0.06 -3.02 -22.93
N THR A 91 -0.61 -1.82 -22.77
CA THR A 91 -0.57 -0.73 -23.76
C THR A 91 0.53 0.31 -23.49
N LYS A 92 1.44 0.07 -22.53
CA LYS A 92 2.45 1.08 -22.17
C LYS A 92 3.40 1.34 -23.34
N GLU A 93 3.66 2.62 -23.60
CA GLU A 93 4.65 3.06 -24.59
C GLU A 93 5.98 3.44 -23.95
N ASN A 94 5.95 3.88 -22.68
CA ASN A 94 7.15 4.23 -21.95
C ASN A 94 8.03 3.00 -21.69
N LYS A 95 9.27 3.04 -22.19
CA LYS A 95 10.26 1.95 -22.12
C LYS A 95 11.10 1.96 -20.85
N GLU A 96 10.99 2.98 -19.99
CA GLU A 96 11.79 3.07 -18.76
C GLU A 96 11.44 1.96 -17.76
N PRO A 97 12.35 0.98 -17.53
CA PRO A 97 12.02 -0.21 -16.76
C PRO A 97 11.87 0.11 -15.27
N VAL A 98 12.71 1.00 -14.72
CA VAL A 98 12.74 1.34 -13.29
C VAL A 98 11.45 2.02 -12.86
N PHE A 99 10.93 2.95 -13.68
CA PHE A 99 9.68 3.65 -13.41
C PHE A 99 8.48 2.69 -13.35
N SER A 100 8.41 1.75 -14.30
CA SER A 100 7.39 0.71 -14.33
C SER A 100 7.48 -0.24 -13.12
N VAL A 101 8.71 -0.56 -12.68
CA VAL A 101 8.96 -1.39 -11.49
C VAL A 101 8.47 -0.71 -10.21
N LEU A 102 8.74 0.59 -10.02
CA LEU A 102 8.27 1.35 -8.86
C LEU A 102 6.74 1.37 -8.75
N ILE A 103 6.05 1.66 -9.86
CA ILE A 103 4.58 1.65 -9.91
C ILE A 103 4.05 0.24 -9.62
N SER A 104 4.70 -0.79 -10.18
CA SER A 104 4.31 -2.18 -9.95
C SER A 104 4.47 -2.62 -8.51
N PHE A 105 5.57 -2.25 -7.84
CA PHE A 105 5.74 -2.53 -6.41
C PHE A 105 4.65 -1.85 -5.57
N ALA A 106 4.35 -0.59 -5.85
CA ALA A 106 3.30 0.15 -5.15
C ALA A 106 1.93 -0.52 -5.34
N PHE A 107 1.61 -0.92 -6.57
CA PHE A 107 0.39 -1.67 -6.89
C PHE A 107 0.31 -3.04 -6.19
N VAL A 108 1.40 -3.81 -6.19
CA VAL A 108 1.45 -5.12 -5.54
C VAL A 108 1.27 -4.99 -4.04
N VAL A 109 1.94 -4.02 -3.39
CA VAL A 109 1.79 -3.79 -1.94
C VAL A 109 0.35 -3.36 -1.61
N PHE A 110 -0.26 -2.46 -2.41
CA PHE A 110 -1.65 -2.08 -2.22
C PHE A 110 -2.59 -3.29 -2.40
N GLY A 111 -2.40 -4.08 -3.45
CA GLY A 111 -3.19 -5.28 -3.72
C GLY A 111 -3.08 -6.32 -2.60
N LEU A 112 -1.86 -6.62 -2.16
CA LEU A 112 -1.59 -7.56 -1.07
C LEU A 112 -2.18 -7.08 0.26
N THR A 113 -2.09 -5.78 0.55
CA THR A 113 -2.74 -5.16 1.73
C THR A 113 -4.26 -5.38 1.69
N ASN A 114 -4.90 -5.17 0.54
CA ASN A 114 -6.33 -5.41 0.39
C ASN A 114 -6.69 -6.91 0.52
N VAL A 115 -5.84 -7.80 0.02
CA VAL A 115 -6.03 -9.25 0.22
C VAL A 115 -5.97 -9.61 1.72
N LEU A 116 -4.98 -9.09 2.46
CA LEU A 116 -4.92 -9.27 3.92
C LEU A 116 -6.13 -8.66 4.63
N GLN A 117 -6.62 -7.52 4.14
CA GLN A 117 -7.85 -6.90 4.65
C GLN A 117 -9.06 -7.81 4.43
N ILE A 118 -9.20 -8.44 3.27
CA ILE A 118 -10.30 -9.38 2.99
C ILE A 118 -10.17 -10.63 3.86
N ILE A 119 -8.98 -11.24 3.92
CA ILE A 119 -8.73 -12.48 4.69
C ILE A 119 -8.99 -12.30 6.19
N SER A 120 -8.59 -11.16 6.76
CA SER A 120 -8.86 -10.84 8.18
C SER A 120 -10.35 -10.69 8.51
N SER A 121 -11.21 -10.61 7.49
CA SER A 121 -12.66 -10.49 7.62
C SER A 121 -13.38 -11.84 7.54
N ILE A 122 -12.66 -12.95 7.52
CA ILE A 122 -13.27 -14.28 7.63
C ILE A 122 -13.56 -14.52 9.12
N SER A 123 -14.80 -14.87 9.47
CA SER A 123 -15.24 -14.99 10.87
C SER A 123 -14.38 -15.93 11.74
N ASN A 124 -13.75 -16.94 11.16
CA ASN A 124 -12.84 -17.85 11.89
C ASN A 124 -11.41 -17.30 12.04
N VAL A 125 -11.03 -16.32 11.21
CA VAL A 125 -9.70 -15.69 11.21
C VAL A 125 -9.70 -14.43 12.07
N THR A 126 -10.81 -13.68 12.08
CA THR A 126 -10.95 -12.44 12.85
C THR A 126 -10.58 -12.60 14.33
N PRO A 127 -10.98 -13.65 15.07
CA PRO A 127 -10.61 -13.82 16.48
C PRO A 127 -9.11 -14.06 16.72
N ILE A 128 -8.38 -14.52 15.70
CA ILE A 128 -6.93 -14.77 15.78
C ILE A 128 -6.16 -13.49 15.48
N VAL A 129 -6.65 -12.72 14.51
CA VAL A 129 -5.93 -11.60 13.91
C VAL A 129 -6.25 -10.27 14.60
N SER A 130 -7.43 -10.15 15.20
CA SER A 130 -7.88 -8.93 15.89
C SER A 130 -6.97 -8.60 17.07
N LEU A 131 -6.68 -7.31 17.25
CA LEU A 131 -5.82 -6.79 18.34
C LEU A 131 -4.37 -7.32 18.33
N THR A 132 -3.91 -7.91 17.21
CA THR A 132 -2.51 -8.37 17.04
C THR A 132 -1.73 -7.45 16.08
N ASN A 133 -0.43 -7.71 15.92
CA ASN A 133 0.41 -7.00 14.94
C ASN A 133 -0.06 -7.15 13.47
N PHE A 134 -0.99 -8.07 13.19
CA PHE A 134 -1.58 -8.19 11.87
C PHE A 134 -2.34 -6.90 11.48
N GLU A 135 -3.01 -6.23 12.42
CA GLU A 135 -3.67 -4.94 12.12
C GLU A 135 -2.65 -3.91 11.65
N TYR A 136 -1.48 -3.83 12.29
CA TYR A 136 -0.39 -2.95 11.87
C TYR A 136 0.14 -3.30 10.49
N SER A 137 0.21 -4.59 10.12
CA SER A 137 0.55 -5.01 8.77
C SER A 137 -0.38 -4.38 7.73
N VAL A 138 -1.70 -4.45 7.96
CA VAL A 138 -2.68 -3.88 7.03
C VAL A 138 -2.62 -2.34 7.05
N ARG A 139 -2.62 -1.73 8.23
CA ARG A 139 -2.62 -0.28 8.40
C ARG A 139 -1.37 0.36 7.77
N TYR A 140 -0.19 -0.16 8.08
CA TYR A 140 1.05 0.32 7.49
C TYR A 140 1.19 -0.11 6.03
N GLY A 141 0.58 -1.22 5.60
CA GLY A 141 0.54 -1.63 4.19
C GLY A 141 -0.05 -0.55 3.28
N TYR A 142 -1.18 0.08 3.68
CA TYR A 142 -1.76 1.20 2.94
C TYR A 142 -0.82 2.42 2.92
N MET A 143 -0.17 2.74 4.05
CA MET A 143 0.82 3.83 4.10
C MET A 143 2.03 3.55 3.21
N TYR A 144 2.57 2.33 3.23
CA TYR A 144 3.71 1.95 2.40
C TYR A 144 3.36 1.98 0.92
N SER A 145 2.17 1.53 0.53
CA SER A 145 1.73 1.64 -0.88
C SER A 145 1.69 3.11 -1.34
N LEU A 146 1.22 4.02 -0.49
CA LEU A 146 1.21 5.45 -0.77
C LEU A 146 2.63 6.00 -0.91
N ILE A 147 3.54 5.66 0.00
CA ILE A 147 4.93 6.12 -0.08
C ILE A 147 5.61 5.58 -1.35
N LEU A 148 5.38 4.30 -1.68
CA LEU A 148 5.95 3.68 -2.88
C LEU A 148 5.45 4.33 -4.17
N ILE A 149 4.19 4.77 -4.26
CA ILE A 149 3.69 5.47 -5.45
C ILE A 149 4.12 6.95 -5.49
N LEU A 150 4.35 7.57 -4.34
CA LEU A 150 4.83 8.95 -4.27
C LEU A 150 6.24 9.11 -4.85
N ILE A 151 7.10 8.11 -4.73
CA ILE A 151 8.47 8.15 -5.26
C ILE A 151 8.49 8.32 -6.79
N PRO A 152 7.88 7.46 -7.61
CA PRO A 152 7.79 7.67 -9.05
C PRO A 152 6.98 8.93 -9.39
N PHE A 153 5.99 9.33 -8.58
CA PHE A 153 5.27 10.59 -8.78
C PHE A 153 6.18 11.81 -8.69
N VAL A 154 7.04 11.86 -7.68
CA VAL A 154 8.02 12.93 -7.50
C VAL A 154 9.09 12.88 -8.59
N TYR A 155 9.60 11.69 -8.94
CA TYR A 155 10.53 11.54 -10.06
C TYR A 155 9.94 11.97 -11.41
N HIS A 156 8.62 11.87 -11.58
CA HIS A 156 7.95 12.36 -12.79
C HIS A 156 7.72 13.87 -12.77
N LEU A 157 7.25 14.44 -11.66
CA LEU A 157 6.80 15.83 -11.60
C LEU A 157 7.92 16.83 -11.29
N VAL A 158 8.77 16.55 -10.30
CA VAL A 158 9.76 17.53 -9.85
C VAL A 158 10.71 17.93 -10.97
N PRO A 159 11.32 17.01 -11.74
CA PRO A 159 12.19 17.37 -12.85
C PRO A 159 11.47 18.23 -13.90
N LYS A 160 10.21 17.91 -14.23
CA LYS A 160 9.40 18.70 -15.17
C LYS A 160 9.12 20.12 -14.70
N ILE A 161 8.85 20.33 -13.41
CA ILE A 161 8.63 21.67 -12.83
C ILE A 161 9.90 22.53 -12.97
N TYR A 162 11.07 21.91 -12.86
CA TYR A 162 12.36 22.59 -13.02
C TYR A 162 12.85 22.65 -14.47
N GLY A 163 12.06 22.17 -15.45
CA GLY A 163 12.45 22.13 -16.86
C GLY A 163 13.64 21.21 -17.12
N ARG A 164 13.66 20.03 -16.49
CA ARG A 164 14.77 19.09 -16.54
C ARG A 164 14.32 17.67 -16.83
N GLU A 165 15.19 16.93 -17.51
CA GLU A 165 15.05 15.49 -17.70
C GLU A 165 15.58 14.69 -16.50
N PHE A 166 14.90 13.58 -16.19
CA PHE A 166 15.32 12.64 -15.16
C PHE A 166 15.85 11.36 -15.80
N ILE A 167 17.10 11.03 -15.49
CA ILE A 167 17.75 9.83 -16.00
C ILE A 167 17.81 8.79 -14.89
N TYR A 168 17.21 7.61 -15.13
CA TYR A 168 17.29 6.48 -14.21
C TYR A 168 18.66 5.81 -14.31
N GLY A 169 19.44 5.90 -13.24
CA GLY A 169 20.74 5.26 -13.13
C GLY A 169 20.73 3.97 -12.30
N ARG A 170 21.95 3.49 -12.01
CA ARG A 170 22.16 2.32 -11.14
C ARG A 170 21.69 2.57 -9.71
N LEU A 171 21.85 3.81 -9.21
CA LEU A 171 21.45 4.17 -7.86
C LEU A 171 19.93 4.09 -7.70
N GLU A 172 19.20 4.64 -8.67
CA GLU A 172 17.74 4.67 -8.70
C GLU A 172 17.16 3.26 -8.85
N THR A 173 17.80 2.42 -9.67
CA THR A 173 17.46 1.00 -9.82
C THR A 173 17.65 0.26 -8.49
N PHE A 174 18.82 0.41 -7.86
CA PHE A 174 19.10 -0.20 -6.55
C PHE A 174 18.09 0.27 -5.50
N ASN A 175 17.80 1.58 -5.46
CA ASN A 175 16.86 2.16 -4.52
C ASN A 175 15.45 1.61 -4.71
N ALA A 176 15.00 1.42 -5.96
CA ALA A 176 13.68 0.87 -6.26
C ALA A 176 13.50 -0.56 -5.71
N TYR A 177 14.51 -1.43 -5.91
CA TYR A 177 14.46 -2.78 -5.37
C TYR A 177 14.62 -2.82 -3.85
N LEU A 178 15.49 -1.98 -3.27
CA LEU A 178 15.66 -1.87 -1.83
C LEU A 178 14.35 -1.46 -1.15
N LEU A 179 13.66 -0.43 -1.65
CA LEU A 179 12.36 0.01 -1.15
C LEU A 179 11.30 -1.09 -1.27
N GLY A 180 11.13 -1.65 -2.47
CA GLY A 180 10.10 -2.65 -2.74
C GLY A 180 10.27 -3.88 -1.83
N THR A 181 11.49 -4.42 -1.76
CA THR A 181 11.80 -5.60 -0.94
C THR A 181 11.67 -5.32 0.56
N SER A 182 12.16 -4.17 1.04
CA SER A 182 12.09 -3.80 2.46
C SER A 182 10.64 -3.66 2.94
N VAL A 183 9.78 -3.04 2.14
CA VAL A 183 8.35 -2.89 2.45
C VAL A 183 7.66 -4.26 2.47
N VAL A 184 7.84 -5.07 1.43
CA VAL A 184 7.21 -6.40 1.33
C VAL A 184 7.64 -7.31 2.47
N ALA A 185 8.94 -7.30 2.82
CA ALA A 185 9.47 -8.06 3.94
C ALA A 185 8.89 -7.59 5.27
N THR A 186 8.82 -6.27 5.51
CA THR A 186 8.26 -5.70 6.74
C THR A 186 6.79 -6.08 6.92
N LEU A 187 6.01 -6.00 5.84
CA LEU A 187 4.60 -6.35 5.83
C LEU A 187 4.40 -7.85 6.09
N SER A 188 5.20 -8.69 5.44
CA SER A 188 5.15 -10.15 5.66
C SER A 188 5.47 -10.54 7.10
N LEU A 189 6.48 -9.92 7.71
CA LEU A 189 6.87 -10.18 9.10
C LEU A 189 5.81 -9.72 10.10
N ASN A 190 5.24 -8.51 9.93
CA ASN A 190 4.15 -8.05 10.80
C ASN A 190 2.94 -8.99 10.73
N THR A 191 2.65 -9.51 9.53
CA THR A 191 1.58 -10.49 9.32
C THR A 191 1.87 -11.78 10.10
N LEU A 192 3.09 -12.32 9.99
CA LEU A 192 3.50 -13.55 10.70
C LEU A 192 3.50 -13.34 12.22
N ILE A 193 4.02 -12.21 12.70
CA ILE A 193 4.01 -11.85 14.12
C ILE A 193 2.57 -11.77 14.64
N GLY A 194 1.66 -11.16 13.88
CA GLY A 194 0.25 -11.08 14.23
C GLY A 194 -0.41 -12.45 14.35
N ILE A 195 -0.21 -13.32 13.37
CA ILE A 195 -0.74 -14.69 13.39
C ILE A 195 -0.19 -15.48 14.59
N ASN A 196 1.14 -15.42 14.81
CA ASN A 196 1.79 -16.14 15.89
C ASN A 196 1.34 -15.66 17.29
N SER A 197 1.19 -14.35 17.48
CA SER A 197 0.64 -13.79 18.73
C SER A 197 -0.80 -14.24 18.96
N GLY A 198 -1.65 -14.15 17.93
CA GLY A 198 -3.03 -14.60 17.98
C GLY A 198 -3.21 -16.05 18.39
N PHE A 199 -2.47 -16.96 17.75
CA PHE A 199 -2.51 -18.39 18.11
C PHE A 199 -1.99 -18.65 19.52
N SER A 200 -0.91 -17.98 19.92
CA SER A 200 -0.31 -18.16 21.25
C SER A 200 -1.26 -17.71 22.36
N TRP A 201 -1.98 -16.60 22.16
CA TRP A 201 -2.98 -16.11 23.12
C TRP A 201 -4.19 -17.05 23.23
N ASN A 202 -4.70 -17.54 22.10
CA ASN A 202 -5.81 -18.51 22.09
C ASN A 202 -5.41 -19.85 22.73
N ALA A 203 -4.18 -20.33 22.51
CA ALA A 203 -3.67 -21.53 23.15
C ALA A 203 -3.58 -21.38 24.67
N GLY A 204 -3.13 -20.22 25.15
CA GLY A 204 -3.09 -19.89 26.58
C GLY A 204 -4.48 -19.87 27.22
N ALA A 205 -5.47 -19.31 26.54
CA ALA A 205 -6.86 -19.28 27.02
C ALA A 205 -7.46 -20.70 27.13
N ASN A 206 -7.19 -21.58 26.15
CA ASN A 206 -7.74 -22.94 26.10
C ASN A 206 -7.09 -23.91 27.10
N ALA A 207 -5.87 -23.62 27.57
CA ALA A 207 -5.17 -24.48 28.53
C ALA A 207 -5.76 -24.44 29.95
N GLY A 208 -6.73 -23.56 30.23
CA GLY A 208 -7.50 -23.54 31.49
C GLY A 208 -6.74 -23.14 32.75
N ASN A 209 -5.41 -23.03 32.67
CA ASN A 209 -4.56 -22.46 33.70
C ASN A 209 -4.15 -21.08 33.19
N PRO A 210 -4.58 -19.96 33.82
CA PRO A 210 -4.08 -18.64 33.47
C PRO A 210 -2.59 -18.62 33.85
N THR A 211 -1.76 -19.14 32.95
CA THR A 211 -0.30 -19.23 33.10
C THR A 211 0.16 -17.93 33.70
N ILE A 212 0.63 -18.01 34.95
CA ILE A 212 1.08 -16.94 35.84
C ILE A 212 1.59 -15.78 34.98
N TYR A 213 0.72 -14.77 34.74
CA TYR A 213 0.69 -13.62 33.80
C TYR A 213 1.94 -13.19 32.98
N GLY A 214 2.88 -14.09 32.73
CA GLY A 214 4.28 -13.84 32.43
C GLY A 214 4.91 -15.02 31.71
N GLU A 215 4.63 -16.28 32.07
CA GLU A 215 5.18 -17.44 31.33
C GLU A 215 4.64 -17.52 29.89
N GLY A 216 3.33 -17.38 29.69
CA GLY A 216 2.73 -17.36 28.34
C GLY A 216 3.17 -16.16 27.50
N PHE A 217 3.36 -15.00 28.15
CA PHE A 217 3.91 -13.81 27.49
C PHE A 217 5.37 -14.03 27.09
N LEU A 218 6.20 -14.62 27.97
CA LEU A 218 7.60 -14.92 27.69
C LEU A 218 7.77 -15.91 26.54
N ILE A 219 6.92 -16.94 26.44
CA ILE A 219 6.90 -17.87 25.32
C ILE A 219 6.54 -17.14 24.01
N THR A 220 5.48 -16.34 24.05
CA THR A 220 5.03 -15.53 22.89
C THR A 220 6.12 -14.52 22.47
N TRP A 221 6.75 -13.86 23.43
CA TRP A 221 7.84 -12.92 23.20
C TRP A 221 9.09 -13.62 22.67
N SER A 222 9.43 -14.80 23.17
CA SER A 222 10.53 -15.60 22.63
C SER A 222 10.30 -15.96 21.16
N LEU A 223 9.05 -16.21 20.76
CA LEU A 223 8.70 -16.52 19.37
C LEU A 223 8.75 -15.27 18.46
N ILE A 224 8.34 -14.11 18.99
CA ILE A 224 8.14 -12.88 18.21
C ILE A 224 9.35 -11.93 18.25
N SER A 225 10.18 -11.99 19.28
CA SER A 225 11.28 -11.03 19.48
C SER A 225 12.26 -10.98 18.31
N THR A 226 12.66 -12.13 17.75
CA THR A 226 13.55 -12.21 16.58
C THR A 226 12.95 -11.60 15.31
N PRO A 227 11.73 -11.95 14.86
CA PRO A 227 11.14 -11.27 13.69
C PRO A 227 10.84 -9.79 13.98
N TYR A 228 10.57 -9.41 15.23
CA TYR A 228 10.36 -8.02 15.62
C TYR A 228 11.65 -7.17 15.54
N THR A 229 12.80 -7.71 15.94
CA THR A 229 14.10 -7.03 15.76
C THR A 229 14.49 -6.91 14.30
N PHE A 230 14.12 -7.89 13.47
CA PHE A 230 14.35 -7.82 12.03
C PHE A 230 13.49 -6.75 11.34
N ILE A 231 12.28 -6.46 11.84
CA ILE A 231 11.47 -5.30 11.38
C ILE A 231 12.21 -3.98 11.63
N LEU A 232 12.90 -3.83 12.76
CA LEU A 232 13.70 -2.63 13.03
C LEU A 232 14.82 -2.48 12.00
N PHE A 233 15.51 -3.57 11.67
CA PHE A 233 16.54 -3.56 10.63
C PHE A 233 15.98 -3.16 9.25
N LEU A 234 14.83 -3.71 8.85
CA LEU A 234 14.15 -3.32 7.60
C LEU A 234 13.69 -1.86 7.62
N SER A 235 13.26 -1.35 8.77
CA SER A 235 12.90 0.06 8.92
C SER A 235 14.11 0.99 8.72
N LEU A 236 15.31 0.57 9.13
CA LEU A 236 16.55 1.29 8.85
C LEU A 236 16.92 1.24 7.36
N LEU A 237 16.71 0.11 6.67
CA LEU A 237 16.89 0.01 5.23
C LEU A 237 15.91 0.91 4.46
N PHE A 238 14.65 0.96 4.92
CA PHE A 238 13.66 1.87 4.38
C PHE A 238 14.08 3.34 4.57
N LEU A 239 14.58 3.70 5.75
CA LEU A 239 15.11 5.04 6.03
C LEU A 239 16.28 5.38 5.09
N LEU A 240 17.25 4.47 4.94
CA LEU A 240 18.35 4.64 4.00
C LEU A 240 17.83 4.88 2.57
N SER A 241 16.80 4.14 2.17
CA SER A 241 16.22 4.25 0.85
C SER A 241 15.48 5.59 0.62
N THR A 242 14.84 6.13 1.65
CA THR A 242 14.30 7.50 1.61
C THR A 242 15.40 8.55 1.49
N PHE A 243 16.54 8.36 2.14
CA PHE A 243 17.69 9.24 1.99
C PHE A 243 18.26 9.20 0.56
N LEU A 244 18.44 8.01 -0.01
CA LEU A 244 18.86 7.86 -1.42
C LEU A 244 17.89 8.53 -2.39
N PHE A 245 16.57 8.41 -2.14
CA PHE A 245 15.55 9.13 -2.91
C PHE A 245 15.71 10.65 -2.82
N THR A 246 15.99 11.20 -1.65
CA THR A 246 16.25 12.65 -1.50
C THR A 246 17.50 13.09 -2.27
N LEU A 247 18.55 12.27 -2.31
CA LEU A 247 19.75 12.58 -3.09
C LEU A 247 19.48 12.54 -4.60
N SER A 248 18.77 11.51 -5.09
CA SER A 248 18.42 11.40 -6.51
C SER A 248 17.51 12.54 -6.98
N THR A 249 16.54 12.95 -6.14
CA THR A 249 15.69 14.11 -6.45
C THR A 249 16.47 15.42 -6.45
N LEU A 250 17.35 15.66 -5.46
CA LEU A 250 18.22 16.85 -5.46
C LEU A 250 19.16 16.89 -6.66
N LYS A 251 19.73 15.74 -7.05
CA LYS A 251 20.57 15.63 -8.25
C LYS A 251 19.79 16.03 -9.51
N ALA A 252 18.52 15.63 -9.61
CA ALA A 252 17.68 16.02 -10.73
C ALA A 252 17.41 17.54 -10.77
N ILE A 253 17.22 18.17 -9.61
CA ILE A 253 17.03 19.63 -9.52
C ILE A 253 18.31 20.39 -9.87
N ILE A 254 19.49 19.87 -9.54
CA ILE A 254 20.77 20.60 -9.66
C ILE A 254 21.53 20.30 -10.95
N GLY A 255 21.49 19.08 -11.50
CA GLY A 255 22.37 18.67 -12.61
C GLY A 255 21.72 17.97 -13.82
N GLY A 256 20.57 18.43 -14.31
CA GLY A 256 19.86 17.84 -15.47
C GLY A 256 20.04 18.67 -16.75
N SER A 257 19.93 18.01 -17.92
CA SER A 257 19.75 18.70 -19.21
C SER A 257 18.47 19.54 -19.14
N VAL A 258 18.56 20.77 -19.66
CA VAL A 258 17.41 21.68 -19.72
C VAL A 258 16.48 21.19 -20.83
N THR A 259 15.23 20.90 -20.49
CA THR A 259 14.17 20.62 -21.45
C THR A 259 13.32 21.85 -21.68
N GLU A 260 12.82 22.01 -22.91
CA GLU A 260 11.77 22.99 -23.19
C GLU A 260 10.55 22.66 -22.34
N SER A 261 10.02 23.67 -21.64
CA SER A 261 8.77 23.53 -20.89
C SER A 261 7.65 23.13 -21.85
N GLU A 262 6.86 22.10 -21.51
CA GLU A 262 5.63 21.76 -22.24
C GLU A 262 4.79 23.05 -22.37
N THR A 263 4.73 23.61 -23.58
CA THR A 263 3.82 24.72 -23.87
C THR A 263 2.43 24.13 -23.96
N VAL A 264 1.56 24.50 -23.02
CA VAL A 264 0.15 24.16 -23.12
C VAL A 264 -0.42 25.01 -24.25
N SER A 265 -0.52 24.43 -25.44
CA SER A 265 -1.34 25.03 -26.49
C SER A 265 -2.76 25.03 -25.98
N GLU A 266 -3.28 26.20 -25.60
CA GLU A 266 -4.71 26.37 -25.40
C GLU A 266 -5.38 25.93 -26.70
N ILE A 267 -6.16 24.86 -26.63
CA ILE A 267 -7.07 24.52 -27.71
C ILE A 267 -8.09 25.67 -27.68
N SER A 268 -7.88 26.68 -28.54
CA SER A 268 -8.89 27.69 -28.81
C SER A 268 -10.14 26.91 -29.18
N GLY A 269 -11.16 26.97 -28.32
CA GLY A 269 -12.38 26.23 -28.53
C GLY A 269 -12.91 26.53 -29.93
N ASP A 270 -13.10 25.49 -30.73
CA ASP A 270 -14.04 25.56 -31.84
C ASP A 270 -15.39 25.88 -31.21
N ASN A 271 -15.72 27.16 -31.23
CA ASN A 271 -17.08 27.65 -31.17
C ASN A 271 -17.69 27.40 -32.55
N ASP A 272 -17.85 26.14 -32.94
CA ASP A 272 -18.59 25.76 -34.14
C ASP A 272 -19.78 24.89 -33.73
N GLU A 273 -20.94 25.58 -33.69
CA GLU A 273 -22.35 25.14 -33.84
C GLU A 273 -22.94 24.03 -32.94
#